data_AF-A0AB39TB28-F1
#
_entry.id   AF-A0AB39TB28-F1
#
_cell.length_a   1.000
_cell.length_b   1.000
_cell.length_c   1.000
_cell.angle_alpha   90.00
_cell.angle_beta   90.00
_cell.angle_gamma   90.00
#
_symmetry.space_group_name_H-M   'P 1'
#
loop_
_entity.id
_entity.type
_entity.pdbx_description
1 polymer ?
#
loop_
_entity_poly.entity_id
_entity_poly.type
_entity_poly.pdbx_seq_one_letter_code
_entity_poly.pdbx_strand_id
1 'polypeptide(L)'
;MDADEAQAREYLAALVSGPEPIRPGQPALAVPEQRAEVVIAVARRLALKAAPRPGTGAGPNPAPELLSVAEALVVDEHPAAADWSAADRDRLVGWVAVLIEHRGEDGVQDLVRALAAELRDEPGGSR
;
A
#
# COMPACT_ATOMS: atom_id res chain seq x y z
N MET A 1 8.17 18.85 -48.48
CA MET A 1 8.23 18.48 -47.06
C MET A 1 8.91 19.62 -46.37
N ASP A 2 8.20 20.33 -45.49
CA ASP A 2 8.76 21.48 -44.79
C ASP A 2 9.82 21.01 -43.79
N ALA A 3 10.94 21.73 -43.72
CA ALA A 3 12.03 21.42 -42.80
C ALA A 3 11.56 21.38 -41.34
N ASP A 4 10.57 22.22 -41.00
CA ASP A 4 9.93 22.26 -39.68
C ASP A 4 9.14 20.98 -39.37
N GLU A 5 8.50 20.36 -40.38
CA GLU A 5 7.75 19.12 -40.20
C GLU A 5 8.68 17.92 -39.96
N ALA A 6 9.85 17.92 -40.61
CA ALA A 6 10.88 16.91 -40.40
C ALA A 6 11.51 17.05 -39.00
N GLN A 7 11.82 18.28 -38.59
CA GLN A 7 12.37 18.59 -37.26
C GLN A 7 11.38 18.23 -36.15
N ALA A 8 10.10 18.51 -36.33
CA ALA A 8 9.04 18.16 -35.38
C ALA A 8 8.87 16.63 -35.24
N ARG A 9 8.93 15.89 -36.36
CA ARG A 9 8.89 14.42 -36.34
C ARG A 9 10.09 13.81 -35.63
N GLU A 10 11.28 14.37 -35.83
CA GLU A 10 12.50 13.92 -35.17
C GLU A 10 12.44 14.16 -33.66
N TYR A 11 11.95 15.34 -33.23
CA TYR A 11 11.73 15.65 -31.81
C TYR A 11 10.71 14.71 -31.16
N LEU A 12 9.59 14.45 -31.82
CA LEU A 12 8.57 13.53 -31.31
C LEU A 12 9.08 12.08 -31.25
N ALA A 13 9.84 11.64 -32.24
CA ALA A 13 10.45 10.31 -32.25
C ALA A 13 11.47 10.16 -31.10
N ALA A 14 12.24 11.21 -30.79
CA ALA A 14 13.16 11.22 -29.66
C ALA A 14 12.43 11.20 -28.30
N LEU A 15 11.30 11.90 -28.18
CA LEU A 15 10.45 11.88 -26.99
C LEU A 15 9.78 10.52 -26.74
N VAL A 16 9.37 9.83 -27.80
CA VAL A 16 8.68 8.52 -27.70
C VAL A 16 9.67 7.36 -27.53
N SER A 17 10.90 7.49 -28.03
CA SER A 17 11.91 6.41 -28.01
C SER A 17 12.70 6.31 -26.70
N GLY A 18 12.58 7.30 -25.80
CA GLY A 18 13.24 7.23 -24.50
C GLY A 18 12.37 6.48 -23.49
N PRO A 19 12.87 5.45 -22.78
CA PRO A 19 12.17 4.98 -21.59
C PRO A 19 12.08 6.17 -20.64
N GLU A 20 10.86 6.65 -20.39
CA GLU A 20 10.66 7.68 -19.39
C GLU A 20 11.26 7.15 -18.08
N PRO A 21 12.23 7.84 -17.48
CA PRO A 21 12.83 7.34 -16.25
C PRO A 21 11.69 7.21 -15.24
N ILE A 22 11.43 5.99 -14.76
CA ILE A 22 10.49 5.74 -13.68
C ILE A 22 11.04 6.55 -12.49
N ARG A 23 10.45 7.72 -12.27
CA ARG A 23 10.76 8.52 -11.09
C ARG A 23 9.96 7.89 -9.97
N PRO A 24 10.58 7.58 -8.82
CA PRO A 24 9.81 7.21 -7.66
C PRO A 24 8.83 8.35 -7.39
N GLY A 25 7.53 8.04 -7.53
CA GLY A 25 6.47 8.97 -7.20
C GLY A 25 6.51 9.25 -5.70
N GLN A 26 6.06 10.43 -5.29
CA GLN A 26 5.79 10.64 -3.87
C GLN A 26 4.63 9.71 -3.46
N PRO A 27 4.74 8.96 -2.35
CA PRO A 27 3.65 8.13 -1.88
C PRO A 27 2.37 8.95 -1.70
N ALA A 28 1.24 8.41 -2.15
CA ALA A 28 -0.05 9.09 -2.03
C ALA A 28 -0.46 9.31 -0.57
N LEU A 29 0.01 8.45 0.35
CA LEU A 29 -0.21 8.55 1.79
C LEU A 29 1.14 8.63 2.51
N ALA A 30 1.24 9.52 3.50
CA ALA A 30 2.37 9.56 4.42
C ALA A 30 2.26 8.39 5.42
N VAL A 31 2.66 7.21 4.98
CA VAL A 31 2.69 6.00 5.82
C VAL A 31 3.91 6.08 6.72
N PRO A 32 3.75 6.06 8.06
CA PRO A 32 4.90 6.02 8.95
C PRO A 32 5.63 4.68 8.77
N GLU A 33 6.95 4.69 8.99
CA GLU A 33 7.78 3.49 8.90
C GLU A 33 7.67 2.66 10.19
N GLN A 34 7.09 1.45 10.10
CA GLN A 34 6.88 0.54 11.23
C GLN A 34 7.31 -0.90 10.93
N ARG A 35 7.61 -1.65 12.00
CA ARG A 35 7.87 -3.09 11.95
C ARG A 35 6.63 -3.87 11.50
N ALA A 36 6.84 -4.95 10.76
CA ALA A 36 5.77 -5.79 10.22
C ALA A 36 4.75 -6.22 11.29
N GLU A 37 5.21 -6.61 12.48
CA GLU A 37 4.34 -7.12 13.54
C GLU A 37 3.34 -6.06 14.03
N VAL A 38 3.78 -4.81 14.09
CA VAL A 38 2.93 -3.67 14.48
C VAL A 38 1.89 -3.43 13.39
N VAL A 39 2.31 -3.37 12.13
CA VAL A 39 1.41 -3.14 10.99
C VAL A 39 0.36 -4.24 10.88
N ILE A 40 0.78 -5.50 10.99
CA ILE A 40 -0.11 -6.67 11.01
C ILE A 40 -1.09 -6.58 12.18
N ALA A 41 -0.64 -6.24 13.39
CA ALA A 41 -1.49 -6.16 14.56
C ALA A 41 -2.58 -5.07 14.39
N VAL A 42 -2.20 -3.90 13.87
CA VAL A 42 -3.13 -2.80 13.61
C VAL A 42 -4.11 -3.15 12.49
N ALA A 43 -3.61 -3.66 11.35
CA ALA A 43 -4.46 -4.08 10.23
C ALA A 43 -5.47 -5.14 10.65
N ARG A 44 -5.01 -6.18 11.38
CA ARG A 44 -5.89 -7.22 11.94
C ARG A 44 -6.96 -6.62 12.86
N ARG A 45 -6.58 -5.72 13.77
CA ARG A 45 -7.51 -5.09 14.72
C ARG A 45 -8.61 -4.31 13.98
N LEU A 46 -8.25 -3.61 12.91
CA LEU A 46 -9.22 -2.86 12.11
C LEU A 46 -10.08 -3.79 11.24
N ALA A 47 -9.47 -4.79 10.58
CA ALA A 47 -10.17 -5.77 9.75
C ALA A 47 -11.25 -6.51 10.55
N LEU A 48 -10.92 -6.94 11.78
CA LEU A 48 -11.87 -7.61 12.68
C LEU A 48 -13.01 -6.71 13.19
N LYS A 49 -12.85 -5.39 13.13
CA LYS A 49 -13.93 -4.43 13.42
C LYS A 49 -14.79 -4.15 12.19
N ALA A 50 -14.22 -4.23 10.99
CA ALA A 50 -14.88 -3.93 9.74
C ALA A 50 -15.76 -5.07 9.21
N ALA A 51 -15.32 -6.32 9.38
CA ALA A 51 -16.06 -7.48 8.87
C ALA A 51 -17.33 -7.77 9.72
N PRO A 52 -18.51 -7.96 9.10
CA PRO A 52 -19.66 -8.54 9.80
C PRO A 52 -19.28 -9.94 10.26
N ARG A 53 -19.50 -10.31 11.53
CA ARG A 53 -19.13 -11.65 12.02
C ARG A 53 -20.09 -12.72 11.51
N PRO A 54 -19.62 -13.64 10.65
CA PRO A 54 -19.92 -15.05 10.88
C PRO A 54 -18.66 -15.92 10.85
N GLY A 55 -18.63 -16.94 11.72
CA GLY A 55 -17.68 -18.05 11.64
C GLY A 55 -16.35 -17.81 12.36
N THR A 56 -16.32 -18.16 13.64
CA THR A 56 -15.10 -18.36 14.43
C THR A 56 -14.24 -19.46 13.80
N GLY A 57 -13.32 -19.14 12.90
CA GLY A 57 -12.39 -20.12 12.38
C GLY A 57 -11.50 -19.62 11.24
N ALA A 58 -10.24 -19.32 11.59
CA ALA A 58 -9.07 -19.20 10.72
C ALA A 58 -8.98 -18.00 9.76
N GLY A 59 -8.20 -16.99 10.17
CA GLY A 59 -7.47 -16.08 9.26
C GLY A 59 -8.31 -15.06 8.47
N PRO A 60 -7.65 -14.18 7.71
CA PRO A 60 -8.33 -13.35 6.73
C PRO A 60 -8.84 -14.21 5.57
N ASN A 61 -10.09 -13.99 5.13
CA ASN A 61 -10.70 -14.67 3.99
C ASN A 61 -11.40 -13.66 3.06
N PRO A 62 -10.64 -12.76 2.41
CA PRO A 62 -11.18 -11.77 1.50
C PRO A 62 -11.46 -12.37 0.10
N ALA A 63 -12.14 -11.60 -0.75
CA ALA A 63 -12.22 -11.93 -2.19
C ALA A 63 -10.80 -12.10 -2.79
N PRO A 64 -10.52 -13.20 -3.53
CA PRO A 64 -9.16 -13.50 -4.03
C PRO A 64 -8.53 -12.37 -4.85
N GLU A 65 -9.33 -11.63 -5.62
CA GLU A 65 -8.88 -10.53 -6.47
C GLU A 65 -8.35 -9.35 -5.65
N LEU A 66 -8.82 -9.19 -4.40
CA LEU A 66 -8.36 -8.12 -3.51
C LEU A 66 -7.00 -8.41 -2.89
N LEU A 67 -6.52 -9.65 -2.92
CA LEU A 67 -5.18 -10.00 -2.43
C LEU A 67 -4.11 -9.28 -3.26
N SER A 68 -4.18 -9.36 -4.59
CA SER A 68 -3.22 -8.69 -5.48
C SER A 68 -3.31 -7.16 -5.38
N VAL A 69 -4.51 -6.62 -5.13
CA VAL A 69 -4.69 -5.18 -4.91
C VAL A 69 -4.04 -4.73 -3.59
N ALA A 70 -4.27 -5.49 -2.52
CA ALA A 70 -3.68 -5.21 -1.21
C ALA A 70 -2.15 -5.32 -1.24
N GLU A 71 -1.62 -6.33 -1.94
CA GLU A 71 -0.18 -6.52 -2.13
C GLU A 71 0.43 -5.33 -2.88
N ALA A 72 -0.04 -5.05 -4.10
CA ALA A 72 0.59 -4.08 -4.98
C ALA A 72 0.39 -2.62 -4.55
N LEU A 73 -0.74 -2.27 -3.92
CA LEU A 73 -1.05 -0.86 -3.62
C LEU A 73 -0.81 -0.45 -2.18
N VAL A 74 -0.59 -1.41 -1.27
CA VAL A 74 -0.48 -1.12 0.17
C VAL A 74 0.73 -1.79 0.79
N VAL A 75 0.91 -3.10 0.59
CA VAL A 75 1.97 -3.86 1.27
C VAL A 75 3.34 -3.55 0.65
N ASP A 76 3.47 -3.64 -0.67
CA ASP A 76 4.74 -3.38 -1.36
C ASP A 76 5.13 -1.91 -1.36
N GLU A 77 4.15 -1.01 -1.25
CA GLU A 77 4.36 0.44 -1.16
C GLU A 77 4.72 0.91 0.27
N HIS A 78 4.69 0.02 1.26
CA HIS A 78 5.04 0.40 2.63
C HIS A 78 6.54 0.72 2.74
N PRO A 79 6.97 1.80 3.44
CA PRO A 79 8.38 2.22 3.51
C PRO A 79 9.33 1.12 4.00
N ALA A 80 8.89 0.31 4.97
CA ALA A 80 9.66 -0.81 5.53
C ALA A 80 9.45 -2.15 4.80
N ALA A 81 8.72 -2.19 3.68
CA ALA A 81 8.35 -3.45 3.03
C ALA A 81 9.57 -4.32 2.69
N ALA A 82 10.67 -3.70 2.25
CA ALA A 82 11.91 -4.37 1.88
C ALA A 82 12.51 -5.22 3.01
N ASP A 83 12.28 -4.85 4.28
CA ASP A 83 12.83 -5.54 5.45
C ASP A 83 11.92 -6.63 6.01
N TRP A 84 10.71 -6.78 5.46
CA TRP A 84 9.72 -7.75 5.93
C TRP A 84 9.92 -9.11 5.29
N SER A 85 9.67 -10.16 6.08
CA SER A 85 9.67 -11.53 5.57
C SER A 85 8.49 -11.77 4.62
N ALA A 86 8.63 -12.72 3.70
CA ALA A 86 7.52 -13.13 2.83
C ALA A 86 6.28 -13.56 3.63
N ALA A 87 6.47 -14.27 4.75
CA ALA A 87 5.38 -14.69 5.62
C ALA A 87 4.64 -13.52 6.28
N ASP A 88 5.35 -12.45 6.62
CA ASP A 88 4.74 -11.24 7.17
C ASP A 88 3.96 -10.48 6.11
N ARG A 89 4.52 -10.38 4.90
CA ARG A 89 3.82 -9.78 3.74
C ARG A 89 2.53 -10.53 3.44
N ASP A 90 2.58 -11.85 3.27
CA ASP A 90 1.40 -12.69 3.01
C ASP A 90 0.31 -12.50 4.07
N ARG A 91 0.72 -12.48 5.34
CA ARG A 91 -0.20 -12.28 6.45
C ARG A 91 -0.83 -10.88 6.41
N LEU A 92 -0.04 -9.84 6.12
CA LEU A 92 -0.52 -8.48 6.04
C LEU A 92 -1.47 -8.28 4.85
N VAL A 93 -1.13 -8.83 3.68
CA VAL A 93 -1.96 -8.82 2.46
C VAL A 93 -3.37 -9.28 2.78
N GLY A 94 -3.51 -10.41 3.48
CA GLY A 94 -4.84 -10.92 3.85
C GLY A 94 -5.63 -9.94 4.72
N TRP A 95 -5.02 -9.33 5.74
CA TRP A 95 -5.73 -8.39 6.62
C TRP A 95 -6.09 -7.08 5.91
N VAL A 96 -5.21 -6.58 5.05
CA VAL A 96 -5.46 -5.37 4.24
C VAL A 96 -6.55 -5.63 3.20
N ALA A 97 -6.55 -6.79 2.55
CA ALA A 97 -7.61 -7.14 1.61
C ALA A 97 -8.99 -7.22 2.28
N VAL A 98 -9.09 -7.72 3.52
CA VAL A 98 -10.34 -7.67 4.31
C VAL A 98 -10.76 -6.22 4.61
N LEU A 99 -9.81 -5.32 4.88
CA LEU A 99 -10.12 -3.90 5.07
C LEU A 99 -10.65 -3.27 3.79
N ILE A 100 -10.00 -3.53 2.65
CA ILE A 100 -10.44 -3.02 1.35
C ILE A 100 -11.84 -3.56 1.02
N GLU A 101 -12.10 -4.85 1.27
CA GLU A 101 -13.40 -5.46 0.98
C GLU A 101 -14.57 -4.77 1.71
N HIS A 102 -14.39 -4.47 3.00
CA HIS A 102 -15.49 -3.98 3.84
C HIS A 102 -15.52 -2.47 4.03
N ARG A 103 -14.42 -1.77 3.73
CA ARG A 103 -14.27 -0.33 3.97
C ARG A 103 -13.72 0.42 2.76
N GLY A 104 -13.26 -0.27 1.72
CA GLY A 104 -12.61 0.36 0.58
C GLY A 104 -11.37 1.16 1.00
N GLU A 105 -11.19 2.31 0.36
CA GLU A 105 -10.09 3.24 0.64
C GLU A 105 -10.11 3.75 2.10
N ASP A 106 -11.31 3.98 2.68
CA ASP A 106 -11.43 4.46 4.07
C ASP A 106 -10.73 3.51 5.06
N GLY A 107 -10.73 2.19 4.77
CA GLY A 107 -10.03 1.19 5.58
C GLY A 107 -8.52 1.36 5.56
N VAL A 108 -7.95 1.72 4.40
CA VAL A 108 -6.50 1.99 4.24
C VAL A 108 -6.13 3.30 4.94
N GLN A 109 -6.97 4.33 4.81
CA GLN A 109 -6.73 5.59 5.52
C GLN A 109 -6.84 5.42 7.05
N ASP A 110 -7.79 4.61 7.54
CA ASP A 110 -7.90 4.25 8.96
C ASP A 110 -6.66 3.51 9.47
N LEU A 111 -6.07 2.63 8.65
CA LEU A 111 -4.81 1.95 8.96
C LEU A 111 -3.67 2.96 9.13
N VAL A 112 -3.49 3.88 8.17
CA VAL A 112 -2.43 4.92 8.26
C VAL A 112 -2.61 5.81 9.49
N ARG A 113 -3.84 6.27 9.75
CA ARG A 113 -4.15 7.06 10.96
C ARG A 113 -3.84 6.30 12.24
N ALA A 114 -4.16 5.01 12.29
CA ALA A 114 -3.89 4.19 13.45
C ALA A 114 -2.38 3.98 13.65
N LEU A 115 -1.60 3.72 12.60
CA LEU A 115 -0.15 3.59 12.69
C LEU A 115 0.51 4.89 13.15
N ALA A 116 0.05 6.03 12.66
CA ALA A 116 0.52 7.34 13.12
C ALA A 116 0.19 7.60 14.61
N ALA A 117 -0.89 7.01 15.13
CA ALA A 117 -1.20 7.06 16.56
C ALA A 117 -0.26 6.16 17.37
N GLU A 118 -0.02 4.91 16.94
CA GLU A 118 0.90 3.99 17.61
C GLU A 118 2.32 4.60 17.74
N LEU A 119 2.81 5.29 16.71
CA LEU A 119 4.12 5.98 16.76
C LEU A 119 4.18 7.10 17.82
N ARG A 120 3.06 7.78 18.10
CA ARG A 120 3.00 8.84 19.12
C ARG A 120 2.91 8.30 20.54
N ASP A 121 2.33 7.11 20.70
CA ASP A 121 2.12 6.47 22.00
C ASP A 121 3.34 5.62 22.43
N GLU A 122 4.32 5.40 21.55
CA GLU A 122 5.62 4.83 21.89
C GLU A 122 6.36 5.74 22.92
N PRO A 123 6.85 5.18 24.04
CA PRO A 123 7.53 5.95 25.09
C PRO A 123 8.90 6.45 24.60
N GLY A 124 8.90 7.55 23.86
CA GLY A 124 10.10 8.11 23.22
C GLY A 124 9.84 9.17 22.16
N GLY A 125 8.59 9.40 21.74
CA GLY A 125 8.21 10.47 20.82
C GLY A 125 8.56 11.85 21.38
N SER A 126 9.76 12.33 21.07
CA SER A 126 10.28 13.63 21.49
C SER A 126 9.41 14.75 20.90
N ARG A 127 9.00 15.66 21.78
CA ARG A 127 8.39 16.96 21.45
C ARG A 127 9.41 17.90 20.85
#